data_AF-A0AAN7Q965-F1
#
_entry.id   AF-A0AAN7Q965-F1
#
_cell.length_a   1.000
_cell.length_b   1.000
_cell.length_c   1.000
_cell.angle_alpha   90.00
_cell.angle_beta   90.00
_cell.angle_gamma   90.00
#
_symmetry.space_group_name_H-M   'P 1'
#
loop_
_entity.id
_entity.type
_entity.pdbx_description
1 polymer ?
#
loop_
_entity_poly.entity_id
_entity_poly.type
_entity_poly.pdbx_seq_one_letter_code
_entity_poly.pdbx_strand_id
1 'polypeptide(L)'
;MVLPEENPIYGPFFGVMGAASAIIFSALGAAYGTAKSGTGIAAMSVMRPELIMKSIIPVVMAGIIAIYGLVVAILIAGNVYEPKDYPLYKGFIHLGAGLAVGFSGLAAGFAIVLGKLLTSFWIITGALAEMDKVRRVPHIPVKIEENQLHEGAYNILKEIRPCWPYENIKFKLLTDGITNQLISCKLSGMPAEETVLVRIYGNKSELMIDRNAEKRNILLLNDAGLPPQLYATFENGLAYEFIPGHILNSKLIMQPEIYKLVATHMARIHKIKAPNLPNHPMLWNKLQDFFNLLPERFSDHAKQKRFEDTMVPRLKILEEINILKKKLCKLNSPLVFTHNDLLLGNIIYTPGKNMVSFIDYEYSALNYQAYDIGNHFAEFVGLDNVDYSNYPSKELQWSWLKVYLSALQDDNDISDREIHRLYVQVNQFVLVSHIFWGIWALLQAEYSYIDFDFMEYASIRFNEYYAKKELFLSLDLPR
;
A
#
# COMPACT_ATOMS: atom_id res chain seq x y z
N MET A 1 83.54 2.74 12.66
CA MET A 1 83.39 3.59 11.46
C MET A 1 82.06 3.23 10.84
N VAL A 2 80.97 3.91 11.22
CA VAL A 2 79.67 3.75 10.56
C VAL A 2 79.45 5.07 9.85
N LEU A 3 79.51 5.02 8.51
CA LEU A 3 79.36 6.18 7.63
C LEU A 3 78.03 6.90 7.93
N PRO A 4 77.94 8.23 7.77
CA PRO A 4 76.64 8.86 7.64
C PRO A 4 76.04 8.33 6.33
N GLU A 5 75.04 7.44 6.41
CA GLU A 5 74.31 7.02 5.21
C GLU A 5 73.60 8.26 4.66
N GLU A 6 74.23 8.92 3.69
CA GLU A 6 73.54 9.88 2.84
C GLU A 6 72.34 9.16 2.25
N ASN A 7 71.15 9.70 2.52
CA ASN A 7 69.91 9.15 2.00
C ASN A 7 70.02 9.01 0.47
N PRO A 8 69.73 7.83 -0.10
CA PRO A 8 69.91 7.60 -1.52
C PRO A 8 69.03 8.55 -2.32
N ILE A 9 69.56 9.06 -3.45
CA ILE A 9 68.89 10.03 -4.32
C ILE A 9 67.51 9.52 -4.80
N TYR A 10 67.34 8.19 -4.89
CA TYR A 10 66.09 7.56 -5.29
C TYR A 10 65.08 7.34 -4.14
N GLY A 11 65.34 7.78 -2.91
CA GLY A 11 64.39 7.67 -1.80
C GLY A 11 63.01 8.29 -2.09
N PRO A 12 62.95 9.56 -2.55
CA PRO A 12 61.70 10.22 -2.94
C PRO A 12 60.91 9.51 -4.05
N PHE A 13 61.59 8.77 -4.94
CA PHE A 13 60.94 8.02 -6.02
C PHE A 13 59.91 7.01 -5.47
N PHE A 14 60.23 6.30 -4.39
CA PHE A 14 59.29 5.36 -3.76
C PHE A 14 58.10 6.05 -3.11
N GLY A 15 58.30 7.25 -2.55
CA GLY A 15 57.21 8.08 -2.03
C GLY A 15 56.25 8.53 -3.14
N VAL A 16 56.79 9.01 -4.26
CA VAL A 16 56.00 9.40 -5.44
C VAL A 16 55.27 8.20 -6.05
N MET A 17 55.92 7.03 -6.13
CA MET A 17 55.26 5.79 -6.56
C MET A 17 54.10 5.39 -5.64
N GLY A 18 54.23 5.59 -4.32
CA GLY A 18 53.14 5.38 -3.36
C GLY A 18 51.95 6.28 -3.65
N ALA A 19 52.18 7.58 -3.80
CA ALA A 19 51.12 8.54 -4.15
C ALA A 19 50.45 8.19 -5.50
N ALA A 20 51.23 7.86 -6.51
CA ALA A 20 50.72 7.46 -7.82
C ALA A 20 49.87 6.18 -7.75
N SER A 21 50.36 5.17 -7.02
CA SER A 21 49.64 3.89 -6.86
C SER A 21 48.30 4.06 -6.15
N ALA A 22 48.24 4.92 -5.13
CA ALA A 22 47.01 5.22 -4.39
C ALA A 22 45.92 5.79 -5.32
N ILE A 23 46.28 6.75 -6.18
CA ILE A 23 45.35 7.38 -7.12
C ILE A 23 44.97 6.41 -8.24
N ILE A 24 45.97 5.80 -8.91
CA ILE A 24 45.73 4.99 -10.12
C ILE A 24 44.78 3.83 -9.80
N PHE A 25 45.09 3.03 -8.78
CA PHE A 25 44.27 1.85 -8.49
C PHE A 25 42.90 2.19 -7.90
N SER A 26 42.80 3.22 -7.05
CA SER A 26 41.50 3.66 -6.53
C SER A 26 40.62 4.28 -7.63
N ALA A 27 41.20 5.05 -8.55
CA ALA A 27 40.48 5.63 -9.68
C ALA A 27 40.02 4.56 -10.67
N LEU A 28 40.84 3.53 -10.92
CA LEU A 28 40.44 2.38 -11.74
C LEU A 28 39.29 1.60 -11.11
N GLY A 29 39.34 1.35 -9.80
CA GLY A 29 38.26 0.73 -9.03
C GLY A 29 36.96 1.53 -9.11
N ALA A 30 37.04 2.84 -8.88
CA ALA A 30 35.91 3.76 -8.97
C ALA A 30 35.30 3.79 -10.39
N ALA A 31 36.13 3.95 -11.42
CA ALA A 31 35.68 4.00 -12.82
C ALA A 31 34.97 2.71 -13.23
N TYR A 32 35.52 1.55 -12.88
CA TYR A 32 34.89 0.26 -13.16
C TYR A 32 33.57 0.08 -12.41
N GLY A 33 33.56 0.39 -11.11
CA GLY A 33 32.36 0.32 -10.26
C GLY A 33 31.25 1.23 -10.79
N THR A 34 31.58 2.46 -11.17
CA THR A 34 30.63 3.44 -11.73
C THR A 34 30.11 3.00 -13.10
N ALA A 35 30.97 2.59 -14.03
CA ALA A 35 30.55 2.16 -15.36
C ALA A 35 29.59 0.96 -15.30
N LYS A 36 29.91 -0.06 -14.49
CA LYS A 36 29.05 -1.24 -14.32
C LYS A 36 27.77 -0.94 -13.54
N SER A 37 27.80 -0.01 -12.59
CA SER A 37 26.59 0.43 -11.89
C SER A 37 25.65 1.25 -12.79
N GLY A 38 26.20 2.11 -13.65
CA GLY A 38 25.44 2.91 -14.62
C GLY A 38 24.59 2.07 -15.59
N THR A 39 25.13 0.95 -16.09
CA THR A 39 24.36 0.00 -16.91
C THR A 39 23.14 -0.60 -16.17
N GLY A 40 23.25 -0.78 -14.85
CA GLY A 40 22.15 -1.27 -14.02
C GLY A 40 21.05 -0.23 -13.85
N ILE A 41 21.43 1.03 -13.63
CA ILE A 41 20.47 2.14 -13.56
C ILE A 41 19.70 2.27 -14.88
N ALA A 42 20.39 2.21 -16.02
CA ALA A 42 19.75 2.31 -17.34
C ALA A 42 18.72 1.19 -17.60
N ALA A 43 19.00 -0.04 -17.14
CA ALA A 43 18.04 -1.14 -17.22
C ALA A 43 16.86 -0.95 -16.26
N MET A 44 17.14 -0.56 -15.02
CA MET A 44 16.11 -0.32 -13.99
C MET A 44 15.19 0.85 -14.34
N SER A 45 15.70 1.89 -14.99
CA SER A 45 14.89 3.04 -15.42
C SER A 45 13.84 2.67 -16.46
N VAL A 46 14.04 1.59 -17.21
CA VAL A 46 13.07 1.07 -18.18
C VAL A 46 12.11 0.07 -17.53
N MET A 47 12.63 -0.82 -16.67
CA MET A 47 11.82 -1.90 -16.09
C MET A 47 10.95 -1.46 -14.90
N ARG A 48 11.48 -0.62 -13.99
CA ARG A 48 10.84 -0.23 -12.71
C ARG A 48 11.26 1.21 -12.32
N PRO A 49 10.69 2.24 -12.99
CA PRO A 49 11.12 3.64 -12.84
C PRO A 49 10.97 4.20 -11.43
N GLU A 50 10.08 3.66 -10.61
CA GLU A 50 9.88 4.05 -9.21
C GLU A 50 11.07 3.69 -8.29
N LEU A 51 11.97 2.81 -8.73
CA LEU A 51 13.15 2.37 -7.97
C LEU A 51 14.46 3.10 -8.34
N ILE A 52 14.41 4.06 -9.27
CA ILE A 52 15.60 4.79 -9.76
C ILE A 52 16.37 5.46 -8.60
N MET A 53 15.66 6.09 -7.67
CA MET A 53 16.31 6.83 -6.57
C MET A 53 17.15 5.93 -5.66
N LYS A 54 16.67 4.69 -5.41
CA LYS A 54 17.42 3.69 -4.64
C LYS A 54 18.60 3.11 -5.42
N SER A 55 18.50 3.12 -6.75
CA SER A 55 19.50 2.58 -7.68
C SER A 55 20.73 3.48 -7.84
N ILE A 56 20.68 4.74 -7.35
CA ILE A 56 21.79 5.70 -7.43
C ILE A 56 22.87 5.43 -6.37
N ILE A 57 22.52 4.85 -5.22
CA ILE A 57 23.43 4.65 -4.08
C ILE A 57 24.73 3.91 -4.48
N PRO A 58 24.71 2.80 -5.26
CA PRO A 58 25.93 2.11 -5.66
C PRO A 58 26.86 2.94 -6.55
N VAL A 59 26.30 3.80 -7.42
CA VAL A 59 27.09 4.71 -8.27
C VAL A 59 27.82 5.74 -7.42
N VAL A 60 27.13 6.30 -6.42
CA VAL A 60 27.73 7.27 -5.49
C VAL A 60 28.82 6.59 -4.65
N MET A 61 28.56 5.39 -4.13
CA MET A 61 29.54 4.64 -3.34
C MET A 61 30.80 4.28 -4.15
N ALA A 62 30.65 3.94 -5.43
CA ALA A 62 31.79 3.71 -6.32
C ALA A 62 32.63 4.99 -6.54
N GLY A 63 31.97 6.15 -6.68
CA GLY A 63 32.65 7.44 -6.85
C GLY A 63 33.50 7.86 -5.63
N ILE A 64 33.06 7.52 -4.41
CA ILE A 64 33.78 7.85 -3.17
C ILE A 64 35.14 7.15 -3.09
N ILE A 65 35.32 5.99 -3.73
CA ILE A 65 36.59 5.23 -3.70
C ILE A 65 37.77 6.07 -4.21
N ALA A 66 37.56 6.87 -5.27
CA ALA A 66 38.62 7.70 -5.84
C ALA A 66 39.09 8.80 -4.87
N ILE A 67 38.21 9.27 -3.99
CA ILE A 67 38.51 10.32 -3.00
C ILE A 67 39.51 9.79 -1.97
N TYR A 68 39.38 8.55 -1.52
CA TYR A 68 40.32 7.95 -0.57
C TYR A 68 41.74 7.85 -1.15
N GLY A 69 41.86 7.45 -2.41
CA GLY A 69 43.15 7.43 -3.12
C GLY A 69 43.77 8.82 -3.26
N LEU A 70 42.94 9.83 -3.56
CA LEU A 70 43.38 11.23 -3.67
C LEU A 70 43.88 11.79 -2.33
N VAL A 71 43.13 11.58 -1.24
CA VAL A 71 43.52 12.06 0.10
C VAL A 71 44.88 11.48 0.51
N VAL A 72 45.07 10.17 0.31
CA VAL A 72 46.32 9.50 0.67
C VAL A 72 47.48 9.98 -0.19
N ALA A 73 47.26 10.21 -1.48
CA ALA A 73 48.29 10.77 -2.36
C ALA A 73 48.67 12.20 -1.98
N ILE A 74 47.72 13.05 -1.58
CA ILE A 74 47.99 14.42 -1.10
C ILE A 74 48.81 14.37 0.20
N LEU A 75 48.44 13.49 1.15
CA LEU A 75 49.17 13.31 2.40
C LEU A 75 50.61 12.83 2.16
N ILE A 76 50.80 11.90 1.22
CA ILE A 76 52.13 11.43 0.83
C ILE A 76 52.92 12.57 0.17
N ALA A 77 52.34 13.25 -0.82
CA ALA A 77 53.00 14.32 -1.57
C ALA A 77 53.43 15.49 -0.67
N GLY A 78 52.61 15.87 0.31
CA GLY A 78 52.94 16.91 1.29
C GLY A 78 54.08 16.54 2.26
N ASN A 79 54.50 15.27 2.27
CA ASN A 79 55.54 14.73 3.14
C ASN A 79 56.75 14.16 2.38
N VAL A 80 56.82 14.37 1.06
CA VAL A 80 58.00 14.07 0.23
C VAL A 80 58.87 15.34 0.17
N TYR A 81 60.11 15.22 0.60
CA TYR A 81 61.09 16.31 0.63
C TYR A 81 62.30 15.96 -0.24
N GLU A 82 63.28 16.86 -0.29
CA GLU A 82 64.56 16.59 -0.95
C GLU A 82 65.22 15.31 -0.39
N PRO A 83 66.01 14.57 -1.19
CA PRO A 83 66.61 13.30 -0.76
C PRO A 83 67.34 13.38 0.58
N LYS A 84 67.99 14.51 0.87
CA LYS A 84 68.73 14.74 2.11
C LYS A 84 67.86 14.58 3.37
N ASP A 85 66.60 15.00 3.30
CA ASP A 85 65.65 14.99 4.43
C ASP A 85 64.57 13.89 4.32
N TYR A 86 64.74 12.95 3.39
CA TYR A 86 63.77 11.90 3.12
C TYR A 86 64.39 10.49 3.20
N PRO A 87 64.32 9.83 4.36
CA PRO A 87 64.90 8.51 4.55
C PRO A 87 64.29 7.45 3.63
N LEU A 88 65.12 6.53 3.14
CA LEU A 88 64.68 5.41 2.30
C LEU A 88 63.57 4.58 2.97
N TYR A 89 63.67 4.38 4.28
CA TYR A 89 62.63 3.73 5.09
C TYR A 89 61.26 4.42 4.95
N LYS A 90 61.24 5.77 5.02
CA LYS A 90 60.01 6.56 4.85
C LYS A 90 59.44 6.41 3.44
N GLY A 91 60.31 6.30 2.42
CA GLY A 91 59.95 5.97 1.04
C GLY A 91 59.18 4.66 0.91
N PHE A 92 59.67 3.59 1.53
CA PHE A 92 58.97 2.29 1.53
C PHE A 92 57.65 2.30 2.31
N ILE A 93 57.58 3.05 3.41
CA ILE A 93 56.33 3.23 4.17
C ILE A 93 55.28 3.94 3.31
N HIS A 94 55.65 5.02 2.62
CA HIS A 94 54.74 5.74 1.72
C HIS A 94 54.30 4.87 0.52
N LEU A 95 55.22 4.08 -0.04
CA LEU A 95 54.88 3.11 -1.09
C LEU A 95 53.87 2.07 -0.60
N GLY A 96 54.11 1.47 0.57
CA GLY A 96 53.22 0.49 1.18
C GLY A 96 51.83 1.05 1.49
N ALA A 97 51.77 2.26 2.05
CA ALA A 97 50.51 2.96 2.32
C ALA A 97 49.72 3.21 1.03
N GLY A 98 50.41 3.66 -0.03
CA GLY A 98 49.79 3.91 -1.32
C GLY A 98 49.26 2.66 -2.01
N LEU A 99 50.01 1.56 -1.98
CA LEU A 99 49.59 0.28 -2.54
C LEU A 99 48.44 -0.35 -1.76
N ALA A 100 48.47 -0.28 -0.42
CA ALA A 100 47.39 -0.80 0.42
C ALA A 100 46.06 -0.13 0.10
N VAL A 101 46.05 1.20 0.03
CA VAL A 101 44.84 1.97 -0.28
C VAL A 101 44.43 1.75 -1.74
N GLY A 102 45.38 1.82 -2.66
CA GLY A 102 45.13 1.61 -4.09
C GLY A 102 44.48 0.25 -4.39
N PHE A 103 45.08 -0.85 -3.94
CA PHE A 103 44.53 -2.19 -4.19
C PHE A 103 43.22 -2.44 -3.44
N SER A 104 43.06 -1.89 -2.23
CA SER A 104 41.77 -1.99 -1.52
C SER A 104 40.65 -1.26 -2.28
N GLY A 105 40.95 -0.08 -2.84
CA GLY A 105 40.02 0.67 -3.67
C GLY A 105 39.68 -0.05 -4.98
N LEU A 106 40.68 -0.66 -5.62
CA LEU A 106 40.47 -1.50 -6.80
C LEU A 106 39.54 -2.69 -6.50
N ALA A 107 39.85 -3.44 -5.43
CA ALA A 107 39.05 -4.59 -5.00
C ALA A 107 37.63 -4.18 -4.60
N ALA A 108 37.46 -3.05 -3.90
CA ALA A 108 36.15 -2.51 -3.55
C ALA A 108 35.31 -2.17 -4.79
N GLY A 109 35.93 -1.57 -5.82
CA GLY A 109 35.29 -1.31 -7.10
C GLY A 109 34.78 -2.57 -7.80
N PHE A 110 35.54 -3.66 -7.75
CA PHE A 110 35.11 -4.98 -8.24
C PHE A 110 34.02 -5.61 -7.37
N ALA A 111 34.11 -5.48 -6.03
CA ALA A 111 33.14 -6.04 -5.10
C ALA A 111 31.75 -5.40 -5.21
N ILE A 112 31.67 -4.09 -5.50
CA ILE A 112 30.41 -3.40 -5.82
C ILE A 112 29.69 -4.09 -6.98
N VAL A 113 30.44 -4.65 -7.94
CA VAL A 113 29.89 -5.41 -9.07
C VAL A 113 29.45 -6.83 -8.68
N LEU A 114 30.11 -7.50 -7.74
CA LEU A 114 29.62 -8.79 -7.20
C LEU A 114 28.38 -8.63 -6.31
N GLY A 115 28.29 -7.53 -5.56
CA GLY A 115 27.07 -7.16 -4.84
C GLY A 115 25.87 -7.01 -5.78
N LYS A 116 26.09 -6.59 -7.04
CA LYS A 116 25.10 -6.56 -8.12
C LYS A 116 24.70 -7.95 -8.58
N LEU A 117 25.61 -8.92 -8.65
CA LEU A 117 25.22 -10.30 -8.97
C LEU A 117 24.31 -10.87 -7.88
N LEU A 118 24.56 -10.59 -6.61
CA LEU A 118 23.71 -11.05 -5.51
C LEU A 118 22.41 -10.25 -5.37
N THR A 119 22.41 -8.93 -5.57
CA THR A 119 21.16 -8.13 -5.50
C THR A 119 20.33 -8.21 -6.77
N SER A 120 20.93 -8.26 -7.96
CA SER A 120 20.22 -8.60 -9.19
C SER A 120 19.78 -10.05 -9.18
N PHE A 121 20.56 -11.01 -8.66
CA PHE A 121 20.05 -12.38 -8.47
C PHE A 121 18.99 -12.43 -7.38
N TRP A 122 19.04 -11.68 -6.28
CA TRP A 122 17.98 -11.64 -5.27
C TRP A 122 16.73 -10.89 -5.73
N ILE A 123 16.86 -9.88 -6.60
CA ILE A 123 15.75 -9.20 -7.26
C ILE A 123 15.19 -10.06 -8.40
N ILE A 124 16.03 -10.79 -9.14
CA ILE A 124 15.60 -11.69 -10.22
C ILE A 124 15.05 -12.99 -9.63
N THR A 125 15.60 -13.55 -8.56
CA THR A 125 15.03 -14.70 -7.83
C THR A 125 13.89 -14.28 -6.92
N GLY A 126 13.86 -13.03 -6.45
CA GLY A 126 12.72 -12.44 -5.75
C GLY A 126 11.57 -12.17 -6.72
N ALA A 127 11.87 -11.63 -7.91
CA ALA A 127 10.92 -11.48 -9.01
C ALA A 127 10.56 -12.82 -9.65
N LEU A 128 11.46 -13.81 -9.70
CA LEU A 128 11.17 -15.16 -10.19
C LEU A 128 10.43 -15.99 -9.12
N ALA A 129 10.69 -15.79 -7.83
CA ALA A 129 9.89 -16.37 -6.75
C ALA A 129 8.54 -15.66 -6.61
N GLU A 130 8.44 -14.38 -6.95
CA GLU A 130 7.16 -13.71 -7.18
C GLU A 130 6.50 -14.22 -8.46
N MET A 131 7.21 -14.44 -9.57
CA MET A 131 6.65 -15.00 -10.81
C MET A 131 6.25 -16.48 -10.65
N ASP A 132 6.93 -17.27 -9.82
CA ASP A 132 6.55 -18.65 -9.47
C ASP A 132 5.37 -18.68 -8.49
N LYS A 133 5.14 -17.62 -7.69
CA LYS A 133 3.94 -17.46 -6.87
C LYS A 133 2.75 -16.86 -7.63
N VAL A 134 3.01 -15.99 -8.60
CA VAL A 134 2.01 -15.39 -9.53
C VAL A 134 1.44 -16.43 -10.52
N ARG A 135 1.91 -17.67 -10.47
CA ARG A 135 1.50 -18.77 -11.34
C ARG A 135 0.11 -19.39 -11.07
N ARG A 136 -0.80 -18.75 -10.30
CA ARG A 136 -2.09 -19.41 -9.93
C ARG A 136 -3.36 -18.80 -10.50
N VAL A 137 -3.36 -17.57 -11.02
CA VAL A 137 -4.59 -16.97 -11.57
C VAL A 137 -4.43 -16.74 -13.08
N PRO A 138 -5.11 -17.52 -13.93
CA PRO A 138 -5.07 -17.32 -15.38
C PRO A 138 -5.59 -15.93 -15.77
N HIS A 139 -4.91 -15.31 -16.73
CA HIS A 139 -5.41 -14.14 -17.43
C HIS A 139 -5.99 -14.57 -18.77
N ILE A 140 -7.30 -14.34 -18.95
CA ILE A 140 -8.03 -14.72 -20.15
C ILE A 140 -8.18 -13.45 -21.01
N PRO A 141 -7.59 -13.40 -22.22
CA PRO A 141 -7.61 -12.21 -23.08
C PRO A 141 -8.97 -12.07 -23.78
N VAL A 142 -10.02 -11.88 -22.98
CA VAL A 142 -11.41 -11.71 -23.42
C VAL A 142 -11.95 -10.43 -22.80
N LYS A 143 -12.67 -9.66 -23.62
CA LYS A 143 -13.45 -8.53 -23.17
C LYS A 143 -14.93 -8.87 -23.27
N ILE A 144 -15.68 -8.68 -22.19
CA ILE A 144 -17.12 -8.91 -22.16
C ILE A 144 -17.83 -7.62 -22.54
N GLU A 145 -18.66 -7.65 -23.58
CA GLU A 145 -19.51 -6.53 -23.97
C GLU A 145 -20.79 -6.48 -23.12
N GLU A 146 -21.28 -5.26 -22.84
CA GLU A 146 -22.49 -5.03 -22.02
C GLU A 146 -23.75 -5.71 -22.60
N ASN A 147 -23.80 -5.93 -23.92
CA ASN A 147 -24.93 -6.55 -24.60
C ASN A 147 -24.86 -8.09 -24.65
N GLN A 148 -23.73 -8.69 -24.25
CA GLN A 148 -23.44 -10.13 -24.37
C GLN A 148 -22.92 -10.74 -23.06
N LEU A 149 -23.51 -10.33 -21.94
CA LEU A 149 -23.07 -10.69 -20.60
C LEU A 149 -22.99 -12.21 -20.35
N HIS A 150 -24.02 -12.96 -20.73
CA HIS A 150 -24.07 -14.41 -20.47
C HIS A 150 -23.07 -15.19 -21.34
N GLU A 151 -22.96 -14.84 -22.62
CA GLU A 151 -22.02 -15.48 -23.55
C GLU A 151 -20.57 -15.17 -23.16
N GLY A 152 -20.28 -13.91 -22.83
CA GLY A 152 -18.98 -13.49 -22.31
C GLY A 152 -18.62 -14.22 -21.01
N ALA A 153 -19.54 -14.30 -20.06
CA ALA A 153 -19.33 -15.05 -18.82
C ALA A 153 -19.06 -16.54 -19.07
N TYR A 154 -19.76 -17.16 -20.02
CA TYR A 154 -19.52 -18.56 -20.39
C TYR A 154 -18.13 -18.79 -20.99
N ASN A 155 -17.64 -17.88 -21.84
CA ASN A 155 -16.28 -17.96 -22.38
C ASN A 155 -15.22 -17.97 -21.29
N ILE A 156 -15.44 -17.20 -20.20
CA ILE A 156 -14.59 -17.23 -19.01
C ILE A 156 -14.72 -18.57 -18.26
N LEU A 157 -15.95 -19.06 -18.06
CA LEU A 157 -16.20 -20.33 -17.37
C LEU A 157 -15.59 -21.54 -18.08
N LYS A 158 -15.52 -21.52 -19.42
CA LYS A 158 -14.93 -22.61 -20.21
C LYS A 158 -13.46 -22.87 -19.85
N GLU A 159 -12.73 -21.82 -19.51
CA GLU A 159 -11.33 -21.91 -19.09
C GLU A 159 -11.19 -22.33 -17.61
N ILE A 160 -12.09 -21.85 -16.74
CA ILE A 160 -12.02 -22.07 -15.28
C ILE A 160 -12.66 -23.40 -14.85
N ARG A 161 -13.71 -23.84 -15.54
CA ARG A 161 -14.54 -25.02 -15.29
C ARG A 161 -14.93 -25.70 -16.61
N PRO A 162 -13.98 -26.34 -17.32
CA PRO A 162 -14.23 -26.93 -18.65
C PRO A 162 -15.29 -28.04 -18.65
N CYS A 163 -15.58 -28.64 -17.50
CA CYS A 163 -16.58 -29.69 -17.35
C CYS A 163 -18.03 -29.17 -17.18
N TRP A 164 -18.26 -27.86 -17.18
CA TRP A 164 -19.61 -27.29 -17.01
C TRP A 164 -20.29 -27.08 -18.37
N PRO A 165 -21.31 -27.89 -18.74
CA PRO A 165 -22.02 -27.71 -20.00
C PRO A 165 -22.94 -26.49 -19.95
N TYR A 166 -22.92 -25.67 -21.00
CA TYR A 166 -23.66 -24.40 -21.11
C TYR A 166 -25.13 -24.51 -20.68
N GLU A 167 -25.84 -25.52 -21.18
CA GLU A 167 -27.29 -25.71 -20.98
C GLU A 167 -27.68 -25.90 -19.50
N ASN A 168 -26.74 -26.36 -18.67
CA ASN A 168 -26.99 -26.62 -17.25
C ASN A 168 -26.56 -25.46 -16.35
N ILE A 169 -25.95 -24.40 -16.91
CA ILE A 169 -25.50 -23.23 -16.15
C ILE A 169 -26.65 -22.24 -16.02
N LYS A 170 -26.96 -21.88 -14.77
CA LYS A 170 -27.90 -20.81 -14.46
C LYS A 170 -27.10 -19.52 -14.28
N PHE A 171 -27.37 -18.55 -15.14
CA PHE A 171 -26.86 -17.19 -15.03
C PHE A 171 -27.89 -16.32 -14.31
N LYS A 172 -27.44 -15.56 -13.30
CA LYS A 172 -28.26 -14.58 -12.59
C LYS A 172 -27.48 -13.27 -12.48
N LEU A 173 -28.03 -12.19 -13.02
CA LEU A 173 -27.50 -10.85 -12.81
C LEU A 173 -27.80 -10.41 -11.37
N LEU A 174 -26.77 -9.92 -10.68
CA LEU A 174 -26.87 -9.33 -9.35
C LEU A 174 -26.80 -7.81 -9.51
N THR A 175 -27.83 -7.12 -9.02
CA THR A 175 -28.03 -5.67 -9.21
C THR A 175 -27.67 -4.84 -7.98
N ASP A 176 -27.14 -5.47 -6.93
CA ASP A 176 -26.91 -4.81 -5.63
C ASP A 176 -25.65 -3.94 -5.60
N GLY A 177 -24.87 -3.92 -6.69
CA GLY A 177 -23.65 -3.12 -6.84
C GLY A 177 -23.89 -1.83 -7.62
N ILE A 178 -23.37 -0.72 -7.09
CA ILE A 178 -23.46 0.63 -7.66
C ILE A 178 -22.57 0.73 -8.93
N THR A 179 -21.31 0.29 -8.86
CA THR A 179 -20.30 0.61 -9.89
C THR A 179 -20.04 -0.49 -10.93
N ASN A 180 -20.47 -1.73 -10.71
CA ASN A 180 -20.04 -2.89 -11.51
C ASN A 180 -21.20 -3.84 -11.82
N GLN A 181 -21.15 -4.48 -12.98
CA GLN A 181 -22.09 -5.55 -13.32
C GLN A 181 -21.57 -6.89 -12.78
N LEU A 182 -22.39 -7.60 -12.02
CA LEU A 182 -22.01 -8.84 -11.37
C LEU A 182 -22.93 -9.99 -11.79
N ILE A 183 -22.35 -11.04 -12.37
CA ILE A 183 -23.10 -12.20 -12.84
C ILE A 183 -22.75 -13.41 -11.98
N SER A 184 -23.77 -14.02 -11.39
CA SER A 184 -23.67 -15.30 -10.71
C SER A 184 -23.85 -16.43 -11.70
N CYS A 185 -22.89 -17.34 -11.74
CA CYS A 185 -22.86 -18.50 -12.62
C CYS A 185 -22.86 -19.78 -11.78
N LYS A 186 -23.92 -20.58 -11.88
CA LYS A 186 -24.09 -21.80 -11.08
C LYS A 186 -24.52 -22.99 -11.91
N LEU A 187 -23.82 -24.11 -11.79
CA LEU A 187 -24.25 -25.37 -12.39
C LEU A 187 -25.48 -25.95 -11.67
N SER A 188 -26.46 -26.40 -12.44
CA SER A 188 -27.69 -27.02 -11.91
C SER A 188 -27.37 -28.26 -11.08
N GLY A 189 -27.92 -28.32 -9.86
CA GLY A 189 -27.70 -29.44 -8.93
C GLY A 189 -26.47 -29.29 -8.01
N MET A 190 -25.62 -28.29 -8.22
CA MET A 190 -24.48 -28.02 -7.32
C MET A 190 -24.87 -27.18 -6.09
N PRO A 191 -24.10 -27.29 -4.99
CA PRO A 191 -24.27 -26.43 -3.82
C PRO A 191 -23.96 -24.96 -4.16
N ALA A 192 -24.35 -24.02 -3.28
CA ALA A 192 -24.20 -22.59 -3.56
C ALA A 192 -22.73 -22.15 -3.55
N GLU A 193 -21.90 -22.82 -2.75
CA GLU A 193 -20.46 -22.65 -2.58
C GLU A 193 -19.67 -22.81 -3.90
N GLU A 194 -20.18 -23.62 -4.82
CA GLU A 194 -19.53 -23.84 -6.12
C GLU A 194 -19.86 -22.74 -7.15
N THR A 195 -20.63 -21.72 -6.76
CA THR A 195 -21.01 -20.62 -7.65
C THR A 195 -19.80 -19.74 -7.97
N VAL A 196 -19.67 -19.36 -9.24
CA VAL A 196 -18.64 -18.43 -9.72
C VAL A 196 -19.29 -17.08 -9.95
N LEU A 197 -18.67 -16.02 -9.41
CA LEU A 197 -19.03 -14.64 -9.69
C LEU A 197 -18.13 -14.10 -10.80
N VAL A 198 -18.74 -13.48 -11.81
CA VAL A 198 -18.05 -12.74 -12.88
C VAL A 198 -18.38 -11.26 -12.73
N ARG A 199 -17.41 -10.46 -12.28
CA ARG A 199 -17.52 -9.00 -12.11
C ARG A 199 -16.93 -8.33 -13.33
N ILE A 200 -17.73 -7.47 -13.96
CA ILE A 200 -17.36 -6.67 -15.12
C ILE A 200 -17.28 -5.21 -14.68
N TYR A 201 -16.17 -4.55 -14.97
CA TYR A 201 -15.94 -3.17 -14.55
C TYR A 201 -16.85 -2.21 -15.33
N GLY A 202 -17.50 -1.28 -14.61
CA GLY A 202 -18.34 -0.25 -15.23
C GLY A 202 -17.53 0.86 -15.93
N ASN A 203 -18.13 1.47 -16.96
CA ASN A 203 -17.54 2.60 -17.69
C ASN A 203 -17.21 3.78 -16.75
N LYS A 204 -16.01 4.37 -16.87
CA LYS A 204 -15.49 5.52 -16.10
C LYS A 204 -15.19 5.29 -14.61
N SER A 205 -15.31 4.06 -14.10
CA SER A 205 -14.92 3.71 -12.72
C SER A 205 -13.40 3.83 -12.44
N GLU A 206 -12.58 3.86 -13.50
CA GLU A 206 -11.13 4.00 -13.44
C GLU A 206 -10.64 5.33 -12.86
N LEU A 207 -11.49 6.38 -12.85
CA LEU A 207 -11.14 7.67 -12.24
C LEU A 207 -11.00 7.57 -10.71
N MET A 208 -11.69 6.61 -10.08
CA MET A 208 -11.75 6.48 -8.62
C MET A 208 -11.13 5.18 -8.11
N ILE A 209 -10.99 4.13 -8.93
CA ILE A 209 -10.57 2.80 -8.47
C ILE A 209 -9.35 2.31 -9.28
N ASP A 210 -8.29 1.93 -8.57
CA ASP A 210 -7.11 1.29 -9.16
C ASP A 210 -7.33 -0.22 -9.28
N ARG A 211 -7.63 -0.69 -10.49
CA ARG A 211 -7.91 -2.11 -10.77
C ARG A 211 -6.69 -3.03 -10.55
N ASN A 212 -5.48 -2.49 -10.68
CA ASN A 212 -4.26 -3.24 -10.38
C ASN A 212 -4.06 -3.37 -8.86
N ALA A 213 -4.49 -2.37 -8.09
CA ALA A 213 -4.55 -2.47 -6.63
C ALA A 213 -5.60 -3.49 -6.19
N GLU A 214 -6.82 -3.47 -6.76
CA GLU A 214 -7.88 -4.44 -6.45
C GLU A 214 -7.41 -5.89 -6.65
N LYS A 215 -6.85 -6.20 -7.83
CA LYS A 215 -6.29 -7.53 -8.12
C LYS A 215 -5.21 -7.94 -7.10
N ARG A 216 -4.29 -7.02 -6.78
CA ARG A 216 -3.21 -7.26 -5.83
C ARG A 216 -3.74 -7.51 -4.41
N ASN A 217 -4.76 -6.79 -3.99
CA ASN A 217 -5.40 -6.95 -2.68
C ASN A 217 -6.08 -8.31 -2.55
N ILE A 218 -6.82 -8.76 -3.57
CA ILE A 218 -7.45 -10.09 -3.56
C ILE A 218 -6.40 -11.20 -3.49
N LEU A 219 -5.31 -11.08 -4.25
CA LEU A 219 -4.21 -12.05 -4.18
C LEU A 219 -3.55 -12.09 -2.80
N LEU A 220 -3.35 -10.92 -2.18
CA LEU A 220 -2.81 -10.84 -0.81
C LEU A 220 -3.74 -11.53 0.21
N LEU A 221 -5.05 -11.40 0.06
CA LEU A 221 -6.04 -12.08 0.89
C LEU A 221 -6.04 -13.60 0.68
N ASN A 222 -5.94 -14.05 -0.57
CA ASN A 222 -5.86 -15.48 -0.88
C ASN A 222 -4.59 -16.13 -0.31
N ASP A 223 -3.45 -15.43 -0.36
CA ASP A 223 -2.21 -15.87 0.28
C ASP A 223 -2.34 -15.98 1.82
N ALA A 224 -3.22 -15.16 2.42
CA ALA A 224 -3.59 -15.24 3.83
C ALA A 224 -4.70 -16.26 4.14
N GLY A 225 -5.21 -16.98 3.13
CA GLY A 225 -6.29 -17.96 3.27
C GLY A 225 -7.67 -17.33 3.51
N LEU A 226 -7.86 -16.07 3.10
CA LEU A 226 -9.12 -15.35 3.23
C LEU A 226 -9.86 -15.26 1.87
N PRO A 227 -11.20 -15.34 1.89
CA PRO A 227 -12.02 -15.23 0.70
C PRO A 227 -12.08 -13.76 0.21
N PRO A 228 -12.55 -13.52 -1.04
CA PRO A 228 -12.94 -14.52 -2.04
C PRO A 228 -11.72 -15.09 -2.80
N GLN A 229 -11.74 -16.39 -3.12
CA GLN A 229 -10.73 -16.99 -3.99
C GLN A 229 -10.83 -16.43 -5.43
N LEU A 230 -9.73 -15.88 -5.96
CA LEU A 230 -9.66 -15.41 -7.33
C LEU A 230 -9.44 -16.59 -8.28
N TYR A 231 -10.34 -16.78 -9.23
CA TYR A 231 -10.27 -17.86 -10.22
C TYR A 231 -9.62 -17.44 -11.52
N ALA A 232 -9.94 -16.24 -12.03
CA ALA A 232 -9.32 -15.68 -13.23
C ALA A 232 -9.41 -14.16 -13.29
N THR A 233 -8.60 -13.56 -14.14
CA THR A 233 -8.72 -12.15 -14.54
C THR A 233 -8.92 -12.06 -16.05
N PHE A 234 -9.61 -11.04 -16.54
CA PHE A 234 -9.81 -10.80 -17.97
C PHE A 234 -9.71 -9.29 -18.28
N GLU A 235 -9.82 -8.88 -19.54
CA GLU A 235 -9.47 -7.52 -19.96
C GLU A 235 -10.26 -6.43 -19.23
N ASN A 236 -11.53 -6.68 -18.93
CA ASN A 236 -12.43 -5.73 -18.27
C ASN A 236 -13.11 -6.31 -17.01
N GLY A 237 -12.45 -7.20 -16.28
CA GLY A 237 -13.02 -7.73 -15.05
C GLY A 237 -12.28 -8.90 -14.41
N LEU A 238 -12.96 -9.53 -13.45
CA LEU A 238 -12.44 -10.66 -12.68
C LEU A 238 -13.51 -11.69 -12.35
N ALA A 239 -13.07 -12.94 -12.24
CA ALA A 239 -13.91 -14.07 -11.87
C ALA A 239 -13.42 -14.66 -10.54
N TYR A 240 -14.30 -14.73 -9.54
CA TYR A 240 -13.94 -15.13 -8.17
C TYR A 240 -15.07 -15.91 -7.48
N GLU A 241 -14.75 -16.44 -6.31
CA GLU A 241 -15.64 -17.24 -5.47
C GLU A 241 -16.89 -16.49 -5.00
N PHE A 242 -18.04 -17.17 -5.03
CA PHE A 242 -19.25 -16.72 -4.36
C PHE A 242 -19.25 -17.15 -2.89
N ILE A 243 -19.44 -16.20 -1.98
CA ILE A 243 -19.58 -16.48 -0.55
C ILE A 243 -21.07 -16.58 -0.20
N PRO A 244 -21.58 -17.77 0.21
CA PRO A 244 -22.98 -17.90 0.58
C PRO A 244 -23.25 -17.30 1.96
N GLY A 245 -24.35 -16.55 2.07
CA GLY A 245 -24.81 -16.01 3.35
C GLY A 245 -25.79 -14.86 3.17
N HIS A 246 -25.97 -14.11 4.25
CA HIS A 246 -26.80 -12.91 4.29
C HIS A 246 -25.91 -11.69 4.53
N ILE A 247 -26.13 -10.63 3.75
CA ILE A 247 -25.52 -9.33 4.04
C ILE A 247 -26.02 -8.82 5.40
N LEU A 248 -25.16 -8.11 6.12
CA LEU A 248 -25.56 -7.50 7.38
C LEU A 248 -26.43 -6.27 7.13
N ASN A 249 -27.24 -5.96 8.13
CA ASN A 249 -28.03 -4.73 8.21
C ASN A 249 -27.92 -4.15 9.63
N SER A 250 -28.42 -2.92 9.83
CA SER A 250 -28.30 -2.19 11.09
C SER A 250 -28.89 -2.94 12.30
N LYS A 251 -29.82 -3.89 12.08
CA LYS A 251 -30.38 -4.72 13.17
C LYS A 251 -29.48 -5.90 13.52
N LEU A 252 -28.97 -6.60 12.50
CA LEU A 252 -28.13 -7.78 12.69
C LEU A 252 -26.77 -7.43 13.30
N ILE A 253 -26.14 -6.33 12.87
CA ILE A 253 -24.81 -5.95 13.38
C ILE A 253 -24.83 -5.61 14.88
N MET A 254 -25.97 -5.16 15.42
CA MET A 254 -26.11 -4.84 16.85
C MET A 254 -26.10 -6.07 17.77
N GLN A 255 -26.26 -7.26 17.21
CA GLN A 255 -26.24 -8.52 17.97
C GLN A 255 -24.82 -8.83 18.48
N PRO A 256 -24.64 -9.10 19.79
CA PRO A 256 -23.33 -9.42 20.38
C PRO A 256 -22.57 -10.55 19.71
N GLU A 257 -23.27 -11.59 19.29
CA GLU A 257 -22.70 -12.72 18.56
C GLU A 257 -22.16 -12.30 17.19
N ILE A 258 -22.78 -11.33 16.52
CA ILE A 258 -22.39 -10.90 15.17
C ILE A 258 -21.26 -9.88 15.23
N TYR A 259 -21.37 -8.79 16.01
CA TYR A 259 -20.30 -7.78 16.00
C TYR A 259 -18.98 -8.33 16.54
N LYS A 260 -19.01 -9.35 17.42
CA LYS A 260 -17.80 -10.03 17.89
C LYS A 260 -17.12 -10.83 16.77
N LEU A 261 -17.89 -11.46 15.88
CA LEU A 261 -17.35 -12.11 14.70
C LEU A 261 -16.70 -11.10 13.76
N VAL A 262 -17.35 -9.94 13.56
CA VAL A 262 -16.80 -8.84 12.74
C VAL A 262 -15.50 -8.28 13.33
N ALA A 263 -15.47 -8.02 14.64
CA ALA A 263 -14.27 -7.58 15.36
C ALA A 263 -13.12 -8.57 15.20
N THR A 264 -13.40 -9.87 15.37
CA THR A 264 -12.41 -10.93 15.24
C THR A 264 -11.90 -11.06 13.80
N HIS A 265 -12.80 -10.95 12.81
CA HIS A 265 -12.43 -11.04 11.39
C HIS A 265 -11.61 -9.82 10.94
N MET A 266 -11.97 -8.61 11.36
CA MET A 266 -11.19 -7.41 11.08
C MET A 266 -9.79 -7.51 11.70
N ALA A 267 -9.66 -8.03 12.93
CA ALA A 267 -8.36 -8.27 13.54
C ALA A 267 -7.48 -9.23 12.72
N ARG A 268 -8.08 -10.28 12.13
CA ARG A 268 -7.36 -11.20 11.24
C ARG A 268 -6.83 -10.51 9.99
N ILE A 269 -7.63 -9.64 9.36
CA ILE A 269 -7.20 -8.84 8.20
C ILE A 269 -6.08 -7.89 8.58
N HIS A 270 -6.18 -7.21 9.73
CA HIS A 270 -5.17 -6.27 10.20
C HIS A 270 -3.84 -6.95 10.60
N LYS A 271 -3.80 -8.27 10.79
CA LYS A 271 -2.57 -9.06 10.97
C LYS A 271 -1.82 -9.34 9.66
N ILE A 272 -2.46 -9.17 8.50
CA ILE A 272 -1.86 -9.50 7.21
C ILE A 272 -0.66 -8.58 6.96
N LYS A 273 0.49 -9.19 6.69
CA LYS A 273 1.70 -8.46 6.31
C LYS A 273 1.65 -8.17 4.83
N ALA A 274 1.68 -6.89 4.48
CA ALA A 274 1.64 -6.42 3.10
C ALA A 274 2.95 -5.71 2.70
N PRO A 275 4.09 -6.42 2.61
CA PRO A 275 5.41 -5.80 2.41
C PRO A 275 5.55 -5.09 1.05
N ASN A 276 4.75 -5.50 0.08
CA ASN A 276 4.77 -4.95 -1.29
C ASN A 276 3.86 -3.71 -1.46
N LEU A 277 3.13 -3.31 -0.42
CA LEU A 277 2.33 -2.10 -0.45
C LEU A 277 3.16 -0.87 -0.04
N PRO A 278 2.82 0.32 -0.56
CA PRO A 278 3.48 1.55 -0.15
C PRO A 278 3.37 1.76 1.37
N ASN A 279 4.50 1.97 2.04
CA ASN A 279 4.56 2.12 3.50
C ASN A 279 4.13 3.53 3.96
N HIS A 280 2.93 3.95 3.58
CA HIS A 280 2.28 5.18 4.01
C HIS A 280 0.75 4.99 3.97
N PRO A 281 -0.01 5.72 4.80
CA PRO A 281 -1.47 5.60 4.82
C PRO A 281 -2.07 6.12 3.51
N MET A 282 -2.93 5.31 2.90
CA MET A 282 -3.67 5.68 1.68
C MET A 282 -4.59 6.89 1.91
N LEU A 283 -5.21 6.99 3.10
CA LEU A 283 -6.25 7.95 3.45
C LEU A 283 -6.00 9.36 2.95
N TRP A 284 -4.87 9.96 3.31
CA TRP A 284 -4.62 11.38 3.05
C TRP A 284 -4.36 11.68 1.58
N ASN A 285 -3.70 10.76 0.86
CA ASN A 285 -3.42 10.94 -0.55
C ASN A 285 -4.71 10.81 -1.35
N LYS A 286 -5.50 9.76 -1.08
CA LYS A 286 -6.78 9.55 -1.74
C LYS A 286 -7.79 10.65 -1.47
N LEU A 287 -7.85 11.14 -0.23
CA LEU A 287 -8.68 12.28 0.14
C LEU A 287 -8.28 13.55 -0.63
N GLN A 288 -6.97 13.78 -0.81
CA GLN A 288 -6.48 14.90 -1.61
C GLN A 288 -6.82 14.74 -3.09
N ASP A 289 -6.67 13.53 -3.65
CA ASP A 289 -7.04 13.23 -5.03
C ASP A 289 -8.53 13.50 -5.27
N PHE A 290 -9.40 12.99 -4.38
CA PHE A 290 -10.83 13.27 -4.41
C PHE A 290 -11.13 14.77 -4.33
N PHE A 291 -10.49 15.49 -3.41
CA PHE A 291 -10.69 16.92 -3.29
C PHE A 291 -10.24 17.72 -4.53
N ASN A 292 -9.21 17.25 -5.23
CA ASN A 292 -8.71 17.86 -6.45
C ASN A 292 -9.64 17.59 -7.65
N LEU A 293 -10.32 16.43 -7.67
CA LEU A 293 -11.31 16.08 -8.69
C LEU A 293 -12.67 16.76 -8.49
N LEU A 294 -12.90 17.33 -7.31
CA LEU A 294 -14.17 18.01 -7.00
C LEU A 294 -14.31 19.25 -7.90
N PRO A 295 -15.41 19.37 -8.67
CA PRO A 295 -15.57 20.47 -9.58
C PRO A 295 -15.71 21.80 -8.83
N GLU A 296 -15.25 22.90 -9.43
CA GLU A 296 -15.46 24.25 -8.87
C GLU A 296 -16.95 24.65 -8.93
N ARG A 297 -17.67 24.13 -9.93
CA ARG A 297 -19.13 24.25 -10.07
C ARG A 297 -19.69 22.96 -10.66
N PHE A 298 -20.82 22.50 -10.15
CA PHE A 298 -21.57 21.38 -10.71
C PHE A 298 -22.12 21.76 -12.10
N SER A 299 -22.16 20.79 -13.02
CA SER A 299 -22.63 21.03 -14.39
C SER A 299 -24.11 21.38 -14.46
N ASP A 300 -24.91 20.84 -13.54
CA ASP A 300 -26.34 21.10 -13.44
C ASP A 300 -26.63 22.27 -12.48
N HIS A 301 -27.49 23.21 -12.92
CA HIS A 301 -27.81 24.41 -12.14
C HIS A 301 -28.58 24.11 -10.85
N ALA A 302 -29.47 23.11 -10.84
CA ALA A 302 -30.20 22.72 -9.65
C ALA A 302 -29.27 22.05 -8.63
N LYS A 303 -28.35 21.20 -9.11
CA LYS A 303 -27.26 20.62 -8.30
C LYS A 303 -26.38 21.72 -7.70
N GLN A 304 -25.94 22.69 -8.50
CA GLN A 304 -25.11 23.80 -8.03
C GLN A 304 -25.82 24.61 -6.94
N LYS A 305 -27.10 24.95 -7.15
CA LYS A 305 -27.88 25.68 -6.15
C LYS A 305 -28.02 24.89 -4.85
N ARG A 306 -28.33 23.58 -4.95
CA ARG A 306 -28.43 22.71 -3.77
C ARG A 306 -27.11 22.63 -3.01
N PHE A 307 -25.99 22.54 -3.73
CA PHE A 307 -24.65 22.57 -3.10
C PHE A 307 -24.43 23.88 -2.34
N GLU A 308 -24.73 25.03 -2.94
CA GLU A 308 -24.60 26.34 -2.28
C GLU A 308 -25.49 26.49 -1.04
N ASP A 309 -26.71 25.93 -1.10
CA ASP A 309 -27.70 26.02 -0.02
C ASP A 309 -27.39 25.07 1.16
N THR A 310 -26.78 23.90 0.89
CA THR A 310 -26.68 22.80 1.88
C THR A 310 -25.27 22.45 2.30
N MET A 311 -24.25 22.82 1.51
CA MET A 311 -22.86 22.38 1.74
C MET A 311 -21.99 23.48 2.31
N VAL A 312 -20.96 23.05 3.02
CA VAL A 312 -19.92 23.94 3.50
C VAL A 312 -19.00 24.35 2.34
N PRO A 313 -18.54 25.61 2.26
CA PRO A 313 -17.66 26.05 1.19
C PRO A 313 -16.41 25.17 1.05
N ARG A 314 -16.01 24.92 -0.19
CA ARG A 314 -14.84 24.10 -0.56
C ARG A 314 -13.57 24.46 0.21
N LEU A 315 -13.31 25.76 0.42
CA LEU A 315 -12.15 26.24 1.19
C LEU A 315 -12.17 25.77 2.64
N LYS A 316 -13.34 25.82 3.29
CA LYS A 316 -13.49 25.38 4.67
C LYS A 316 -13.35 23.87 4.79
N ILE A 317 -13.81 23.09 3.80
CA ILE A 317 -13.54 21.64 3.75
C ILE A 317 -12.02 21.37 3.75
N LEU A 318 -11.25 22.10 2.92
CA LEU A 318 -9.79 21.96 2.87
C LEU A 318 -9.11 22.32 4.19
N GLU A 319 -9.57 23.39 4.85
CA GLU A 319 -9.08 23.77 6.18
C GLU A 319 -9.31 22.65 7.20
N GLU A 320 -10.52 22.06 7.22
CA GLU A 320 -10.84 20.97 8.14
C GLU A 320 -10.00 19.71 7.88
N ILE A 321 -9.77 19.35 6.61
CA ILE A 321 -8.88 18.24 6.25
C ILE A 321 -7.47 18.48 6.83
N ASN A 322 -6.94 19.70 6.68
CA ASN A 322 -5.61 20.05 7.18
C ASN A 322 -5.53 20.01 8.71
N ILE A 323 -6.58 20.51 9.40
CA ILE A 323 -6.69 20.46 10.87
C ILE A 323 -6.68 19.01 11.35
N LEU A 324 -7.53 18.15 10.77
CA LEU A 324 -7.59 16.74 11.12
C LEU A 324 -6.26 16.05 10.82
N LYS A 325 -5.68 16.23 9.63
CA LYS A 325 -4.38 15.62 9.27
C LYS A 325 -3.30 15.96 10.27
N LYS A 326 -3.18 17.23 10.68
CA LYS A 326 -2.19 17.68 11.66
C LYS A 326 -2.40 17.06 13.05
N LYS A 327 -3.65 16.84 13.45
CA LYS A 327 -3.99 16.28 14.77
C LYS A 327 -3.90 14.74 14.79
N LEU A 328 -4.54 14.07 13.83
CA LEU A 328 -4.66 12.62 13.78
C LEU A 328 -3.31 11.92 13.53
N CYS A 329 -2.40 12.54 12.75
CA CYS A 329 -1.05 12.01 12.58
C CYS A 329 -0.25 11.90 13.90
N LYS A 330 -0.60 12.67 14.94
CA LYS A 330 0.07 12.63 16.25
C LYS A 330 -0.48 11.55 17.17
N LEU A 331 -1.60 10.92 16.82
CA LEU A 331 -2.21 9.88 17.65
C LEU A 331 -1.45 8.56 17.61
N ASN A 332 -0.50 8.41 16.67
CA ASN A 332 0.31 7.19 16.50
C ASN A 332 -0.55 5.93 16.39
N SER A 333 -1.62 5.98 15.58
CA SER A 333 -2.39 4.79 15.23
C SER A 333 -1.54 3.90 14.31
N PRO A 334 -1.46 2.57 14.55
CA PRO A 334 -0.67 1.67 13.72
C PRO A 334 -1.11 1.68 12.26
N LEU A 335 -0.14 1.55 11.35
CA LEU A 335 -0.40 1.31 9.93
C LEU A 335 -0.55 -0.19 9.69
N VAL A 336 -1.72 -0.62 9.21
CA VAL A 336 -2.07 -2.03 8.97
C VAL A 336 -2.74 -2.15 7.60
N PHE A 337 -2.86 -3.38 7.08
CA PHE A 337 -3.68 -3.62 5.88
C PHE A 337 -5.16 -3.55 6.29
N THR A 338 -5.89 -2.63 5.67
CA THR A 338 -7.27 -2.28 6.04
C THR A 338 -8.22 -2.50 4.86
N HIS A 339 -9.50 -2.72 5.17
CA HIS A 339 -10.58 -2.77 4.19
C HIS A 339 -10.88 -1.39 3.60
N ASN A 340 -10.94 -0.37 4.47
CA ASN A 340 -11.28 1.04 4.24
C ASN A 340 -12.74 1.33 3.87
N ASP A 341 -13.49 0.34 3.38
CA ASP A 341 -14.91 0.50 3.01
C ASP A 341 -15.81 -0.60 3.60
N LEU A 342 -15.76 -0.78 4.93
CA LEU A 342 -16.48 -1.86 5.59
C LEU A 342 -17.93 -1.47 5.99
N LEU A 343 -18.74 -1.15 4.97
CA LEU A 343 -20.18 -0.97 5.10
C LEU A 343 -20.90 -2.31 5.33
N LEU A 344 -22.13 -2.29 5.85
CA LEU A 344 -22.84 -3.50 6.26
C LEU A 344 -23.13 -4.46 5.10
N GLY A 345 -23.36 -3.93 3.90
CA GLY A 345 -23.49 -4.70 2.66
C GLY A 345 -22.23 -5.47 2.25
N ASN A 346 -21.05 -5.07 2.74
CA ASN A 346 -19.76 -5.71 2.47
C ASN A 346 -19.41 -6.78 3.49
N ILE A 347 -20.33 -7.11 4.41
CA ILE A 347 -20.16 -8.16 5.41
C ILE A 347 -21.21 -9.24 5.17
N ILE A 348 -20.75 -10.45 4.84
CA ILE A 348 -21.59 -11.62 4.66
C ILE A 348 -21.51 -12.48 5.92
N TYR A 349 -22.65 -12.71 6.56
CA TYR A 349 -22.79 -13.68 7.64
C TYR A 349 -23.31 -15.01 7.10
N THR A 350 -22.60 -16.10 7.44
CA THR A 350 -22.97 -17.47 7.10
C THR A 350 -23.41 -18.22 8.36
N PRO A 351 -24.73 -18.32 8.65
CA PRO A 351 -25.22 -18.88 9.91
C PRO A 351 -24.75 -20.31 10.18
N GLY A 352 -24.74 -21.17 9.16
CA GLY A 352 -24.33 -22.57 9.29
C GLY A 352 -22.87 -22.78 9.69
N LYS A 353 -22.00 -21.78 9.50
CA LYS A 353 -20.59 -21.80 9.90
C LYS A 353 -20.29 -20.88 11.08
N ASN A 354 -21.27 -20.11 11.55
CA ASN A 354 -21.11 -19.03 12.53
C ASN A 354 -19.90 -18.13 12.22
N MET A 355 -19.80 -17.69 10.96
CA MET A 355 -18.64 -16.96 10.44
C MET A 355 -19.11 -15.75 9.63
N VAL A 356 -18.32 -14.68 9.68
CA VAL A 356 -18.44 -13.54 8.78
C VAL A 356 -17.28 -13.54 7.78
N SER A 357 -17.56 -13.09 6.56
CA SER A 357 -16.57 -12.84 5.53
C SER A 357 -16.78 -11.44 4.98
N PHE A 358 -15.69 -10.72 4.72
CA PHE A 358 -15.78 -9.42 4.05
C PHE A 358 -15.62 -9.58 2.55
N ILE A 359 -16.19 -8.65 1.80
CA ILE A 359 -16.14 -8.60 0.34
C ILE A 359 -15.88 -7.18 -0.12
N ASP A 360 -15.53 -7.04 -1.40
CA ASP A 360 -15.33 -5.76 -2.09
C ASP A 360 -14.14 -4.93 -1.56
N TYR A 361 -12.94 -5.47 -1.78
CA TYR A 361 -11.66 -4.90 -1.31
C TYR A 361 -11.08 -3.82 -2.25
N GLU A 362 -11.94 -3.05 -2.93
CA GLU A 362 -11.52 -2.05 -3.94
C GLU A 362 -10.78 -0.86 -3.33
N TYR A 363 -11.13 -0.47 -2.10
CA TYR A 363 -10.44 0.59 -1.33
C TYR A 363 -9.34 0.05 -0.42
N SER A 364 -9.08 -1.26 -0.40
CA SER A 364 -8.14 -1.84 0.56
C SER A 364 -6.70 -1.39 0.29
N ALA A 365 -5.99 -1.06 1.36
CA ALA A 365 -4.63 -0.53 1.29
C ALA A 365 -3.99 -0.56 2.68
N LEU A 366 -2.72 -0.17 2.78
CA LEU A 366 -2.17 0.21 4.09
C LEU A 366 -2.81 1.51 4.57
N ASN A 367 -3.42 1.48 5.75
CA ASN A 367 -4.02 2.65 6.38
C ASN A 367 -4.00 2.56 7.91
N TYR A 368 -4.44 3.61 8.58
CA TYR A 368 -4.52 3.63 10.04
C TYR A 368 -5.55 2.61 10.53
N GLN A 369 -5.14 1.77 11.46
CA GLN A 369 -6.02 0.81 12.14
C GLN A 369 -7.29 1.47 12.69
N ALA A 370 -7.13 2.64 13.32
CA ALA A 370 -8.25 3.36 13.90
C ALA A 370 -9.22 3.94 12.86
N TYR A 371 -8.75 4.21 11.65
CA TYR A 371 -9.62 4.66 10.56
C TYR A 371 -10.55 3.56 10.10
N ASP A 372 -10.06 2.34 9.90
CA ASP A 372 -10.90 1.26 9.39
C ASP A 372 -12.00 0.87 10.40
N ILE A 373 -11.65 0.81 11.69
CA ILE A 373 -12.61 0.56 12.77
C ILE A 373 -13.61 1.72 12.87
N GLY A 374 -13.12 2.97 12.84
CA GLY A 374 -13.97 4.16 12.92
C GLY A 374 -14.94 4.24 11.74
N ASN A 375 -14.45 3.97 10.54
CA ASN A 375 -15.28 3.88 9.35
C ASN A 375 -16.38 2.84 9.54
N HIS A 376 -16.03 1.62 9.96
CA HIS A 376 -17.01 0.58 10.22
C HIS A 376 -18.09 0.99 11.24
N PHE A 377 -17.72 1.66 12.34
CA PHE A 377 -18.69 2.18 13.30
C PHE A 377 -19.62 3.25 12.71
N ALA A 378 -19.11 4.10 11.82
CA ALA A 378 -19.94 5.07 11.10
C ALA A 378 -20.99 4.40 10.20
N GLU A 379 -20.77 3.16 9.75
CA GLU A 379 -21.70 2.42 8.89
C GLU A 379 -22.81 1.68 9.65
N PHE A 380 -22.79 1.65 10.99
CA PHE A 380 -23.87 1.02 11.80
C PHE A 380 -25.23 1.68 11.56
N VAL A 381 -25.21 2.95 11.17
CA VAL A 381 -26.40 3.78 10.94
C VAL A 381 -27.18 3.37 9.68
N GLY A 382 -26.59 2.54 8.81
CA GLY A 382 -27.18 2.11 7.55
C GLY A 382 -27.08 3.15 6.42
N LEU A 383 -27.39 2.72 5.20
CA LEU A 383 -27.30 3.55 3.98
C LEU A 383 -28.66 4.10 3.54
N ASP A 384 -29.68 3.25 3.43
CA ASP A 384 -31.00 3.65 2.89
C ASP A 384 -31.83 4.47 3.88
N ASN A 385 -31.76 4.11 5.17
CA ASN A 385 -32.47 4.78 6.26
C ASN A 385 -31.47 5.13 7.36
N VAL A 386 -30.67 6.16 7.11
CA VAL A 386 -29.63 6.61 8.03
C VAL A 386 -30.25 6.95 9.38
N ASP A 387 -29.86 6.21 10.42
CA ASP A 387 -30.31 6.43 11.79
C ASP A 387 -29.12 6.43 12.75
N TYR A 388 -28.69 7.65 13.11
CA TYR A 388 -27.57 7.87 14.03
C TYR A 388 -27.85 7.40 15.47
N SER A 389 -29.08 7.03 15.82
CA SER A 389 -29.33 6.35 17.11
C SER A 389 -28.71 4.95 17.15
N ASN A 390 -28.43 4.34 15.98
CA ASN A 390 -27.74 3.07 15.87
C ASN A 390 -26.20 3.19 15.94
N TYR A 391 -25.64 4.41 15.96
CA TYR A 391 -24.20 4.57 16.15
C TYR A 391 -23.78 3.94 17.50
N PRO A 392 -22.73 3.11 17.54
CA PRO A 392 -22.43 2.30 18.71
C PRO A 392 -22.12 3.16 19.94
N SER A 393 -22.80 2.86 21.05
CA SER A 393 -22.56 3.52 22.33
C SER A 393 -21.13 3.27 22.83
N LYS A 394 -20.67 4.08 23.79
CA LYS A 394 -19.34 3.89 24.38
C LYS A 394 -19.15 2.47 24.93
N GLU A 395 -20.17 1.91 25.55
CA GLU A 395 -20.15 0.55 26.12
C GLU A 395 -20.01 -0.51 25.02
N LEU A 396 -20.74 -0.36 23.90
CA LEU A 396 -20.62 -1.27 22.76
C LEU A 396 -19.24 -1.15 22.12
N GLN A 397 -18.78 0.07 21.84
CA GLN A 397 -17.44 0.31 21.31
C GLN A 397 -16.38 -0.31 22.22
N TRP A 398 -16.48 -0.15 23.54
CA TRP A 398 -15.54 -0.73 24.49
C TRP A 398 -15.50 -2.26 24.40
N SER A 399 -16.68 -2.91 24.39
CA SER A 399 -16.82 -4.35 24.21
C SER A 399 -16.22 -4.83 22.89
N TRP A 400 -16.52 -4.13 21.80
CA TRP A 400 -16.04 -4.43 20.45
C TRP A 400 -14.51 -4.32 20.37
N LEU A 401 -13.95 -3.22 20.87
CA LEU A 401 -12.50 -2.95 20.85
C LEU A 401 -11.73 -3.95 21.70
N LYS A 402 -12.29 -4.38 22.84
CA LYS A 402 -11.70 -5.45 23.66
C LYS A 402 -11.58 -6.75 22.85
N VAL A 403 -12.66 -7.18 22.21
CA VAL A 403 -12.68 -8.41 21.40
C VAL A 403 -11.72 -8.31 20.21
N TYR A 404 -11.71 -7.16 19.54
CA TYR A 404 -10.78 -6.89 18.45
C TYR A 404 -9.32 -6.96 18.91
N LEU A 405 -8.95 -6.28 20.00
CA LEU A 405 -7.58 -6.27 20.53
C LEU A 405 -7.16 -7.67 20.98
N SER A 406 -8.07 -8.42 21.62
CA SER A 406 -7.79 -9.80 22.00
C SER A 406 -7.48 -10.69 20.80
N ALA A 407 -8.29 -10.59 19.75
CA ALA A 407 -8.03 -11.32 18.51
C ALA A 407 -6.77 -10.85 17.79
N LEU A 408 -6.41 -9.56 17.90
CA LEU A 408 -5.23 -8.98 17.27
C LEU A 408 -3.92 -9.38 17.97
N GLN A 409 -3.94 -9.48 19.30
CA GLN A 409 -2.74 -9.77 20.11
C GLN A 409 -2.62 -11.26 20.46
N ASP A 410 -3.66 -12.06 20.18
CA ASP A 410 -3.80 -13.44 20.66
C ASP A 410 -3.75 -13.51 22.19
N ASP A 411 -4.31 -12.50 22.87
CA ASP A 411 -4.30 -12.33 24.32
C ASP A 411 -5.71 -11.97 24.85
N ASN A 412 -6.16 -12.63 25.92
CA ASN A 412 -7.45 -12.35 26.54
C ASN A 412 -7.38 -11.26 27.62
N ASP A 413 -6.18 -10.92 28.11
CA ASP A 413 -5.99 -9.93 29.18
C ASP A 413 -5.61 -8.55 28.64
N ILE A 414 -6.51 -7.96 27.85
CA ILE A 414 -6.32 -6.63 27.30
C ILE A 414 -6.59 -5.56 28.36
N SER A 415 -5.60 -4.68 28.56
CA SER A 415 -5.72 -3.61 29.56
C SER A 415 -6.74 -2.53 29.16
N ASP A 416 -7.44 -1.98 30.15
CA ASP A 416 -8.37 -0.85 29.94
C ASP A 416 -7.66 0.37 29.33
N ARG A 417 -6.35 0.51 29.58
CA ARG A 417 -5.52 1.56 28.99
C ARG A 417 -5.39 1.40 27.47
N GLU A 418 -5.18 0.19 26.98
CA GLU A 418 -5.10 -0.08 25.54
C GLU A 418 -6.44 0.13 24.85
N ILE A 419 -7.52 -0.35 25.46
CA ILE A 419 -8.88 -0.15 24.95
C ILE A 419 -9.19 1.34 24.90
N HIS A 420 -8.90 2.09 25.96
CA HIS A 420 -9.12 3.54 26.01
C HIS A 420 -8.29 4.27 24.95
N ARG A 421 -7.02 3.91 24.78
CA ARG A 421 -6.17 4.49 23.72
C ARG A 421 -6.79 4.29 22.34
N LEU A 422 -7.21 3.06 22.03
CA LEU A 422 -7.81 2.76 20.72
C LEU A 422 -9.18 3.44 20.57
N TYR A 423 -9.98 3.51 21.63
CA TYR A 423 -11.26 4.23 21.65
C TYR A 423 -11.10 5.70 21.26
N VAL A 424 -10.12 6.40 21.84
CA VAL A 424 -9.82 7.80 21.51
C VAL A 424 -9.40 7.93 20.04
N GLN A 425 -8.51 7.05 19.58
CA GLN A 425 -8.06 7.04 18.19
C GLN A 425 -9.23 6.85 17.24
N VAL A 426 -10.02 5.78 17.43
CA VAL A 426 -11.15 5.41 16.58
C VAL A 426 -12.15 6.55 16.45
N ASN A 427 -12.63 7.11 17.57
CA ASN A 427 -13.61 8.19 17.53
C ASN A 427 -13.06 9.46 16.86
N GLN A 428 -11.76 9.77 17.02
CA GLN A 428 -11.17 10.89 16.29
C GLN A 428 -11.01 10.63 14.78
N PHE A 429 -10.72 9.38 14.38
CA PHE A 429 -10.62 9.01 12.97
C PHE A 429 -11.99 8.85 12.27
N VAL A 430 -13.08 8.61 13.00
CA VAL A 430 -14.46 8.66 12.45
C VAL A 430 -14.74 10.00 11.75
N LEU A 431 -14.22 11.10 12.32
CA LEU A 431 -14.40 12.44 11.75
C LEU A 431 -13.87 12.55 10.31
N VAL A 432 -12.71 11.96 10.02
CA VAL A 432 -12.16 11.98 8.65
C VAL A 432 -12.89 10.99 7.74
N SER A 433 -13.48 9.91 8.25
CA SER A 433 -14.38 9.05 7.46
C SER A 433 -15.59 9.83 6.95
N HIS A 434 -16.23 10.65 7.79
CA HIS A 434 -17.34 11.49 7.34
C HIS A 434 -16.95 12.48 6.23
N ILE A 435 -15.81 13.16 6.36
CA ILE A 435 -15.33 14.05 5.29
C ILE A 435 -14.99 13.26 4.02
N PHE A 436 -14.33 12.11 4.16
CA PHE A 436 -13.91 11.27 3.03
C PHE A 436 -15.11 10.85 2.19
N TRP A 437 -16.13 10.26 2.81
CA TRP A 437 -17.32 9.80 2.12
C TRP A 437 -18.26 10.93 1.70
N GLY A 438 -18.23 12.07 2.40
CA GLY A 438 -18.92 13.29 1.97
C GLY A 438 -18.36 13.82 0.64
N ILE A 439 -17.03 13.91 0.51
CA ILE A 439 -16.39 14.34 -0.75
C ILE A 439 -16.59 13.29 -1.84
N TRP A 440 -16.45 12.00 -1.52
CA TRP A 440 -16.75 10.93 -2.46
C TRP A 440 -18.16 11.05 -3.02
N ALA A 441 -19.16 11.30 -2.17
CA ALA A 441 -20.54 11.46 -2.61
C ALA A 441 -20.74 12.70 -3.47
N LEU A 442 -20.09 13.83 -3.15
CA LEU A 442 -20.13 15.00 -4.03
C LEU A 442 -19.53 14.71 -5.42
N LEU A 443 -18.48 13.91 -5.52
CA LEU A 443 -17.94 13.47 -6.81
C LEU A 443 -18.93 12.58 -7.56
N GLN A 444 -19.57 11.64 -6.87
CA GLN A 444 -20.60 10.78 -7.46
C GLN A 444 -21.81 11.60 -7.93
N ALA A 445 -22.18 12.67 -7.22
CA ALA A 445 -23.28 13.55 -7.63
C ALA A 445 -23.02 14.22 -8.99
N GLU A 446 -21.77 14.44 -9.38
CA GLU A 446 -21.40 15.00 -10.69
C GLU A 446 -21.28 13.91 -11.77
N TYR A 447 -20.62 12.78 -11.46
CA TYR A 447 -20.19 11.82 -12.48
C TYR A 447 -21.02 10.54 -12.58
N SER A 448 -21.81 10.22 -11.55
CA SER A 448 -22.58 8.97 -11.50
C SER A 448 -23.91 9.06 -12.25
N TYR A 449 -24.29 7.96 -12.88
CA TYR A 449 -25.59 7.80 -13.55
C TYR A 449 -26.62 7.08 -12.66
N ILE A 450 -26.27 6.80 -11.42
CA ILE A 450 -27.04 5.96 -10.51
C ILE A 450 -28.13 6.78 -9.85
N ASP A 451 -29.31 6.19 -9.75
CA ASP A 451 -30.47 6.77 -9.09
C ASP A 451 -30.30 6.70 -7.56
N PHE A 452 -29.42 7.54 -7.03
CA PHE A 452 -29.17 7.72 -5.60
C PHE A 452 -28.90 9.19 -5.30
N ASP A 453 -29.46 9.69 -4.20
CA ASP A 453 -29.27 11.10 -3.81
C ASP A 453 -27.91 11.32 -3.11
N PHE A 454 -26.86 11.34 -3.92
CA PHE A 454 -25.50 11.57 -3.46
C PHE A 454 -25.31 12.94 -2.78
N MET A 455 -26.08 13.96 -3.15
CA MET A 455 -25.99 15.27 -2.49
C MET A 455 -26.59 15.23 -1.09
N GLU A 456 -27.72 14.56 -0.90
CA GLU A 456 -28.28 14.37 0.44
C GLU A 456 -27.31 13.59 1.32
N TYR A 457 -26.78 12.49 0.79
CA TYR A 457 -25.83 11.66 1.51
C TYR A 457 -24.57 12.44 1.92
N ALA A 458 -24.03 13.28 1.01
CA ALA A 458 -22.92 14.16 1.35
C ALA A 458 -23.28 15.11 2.52
N SER A 459 -24.48 15.69 2.51
CA SER A 459 -24.94 16.62 3.55
C SER A 459 -25.03 15.91 4.90
N ILE A 460 -25.62 14.72 4.92
CA ILE A 460 -25.72 13.87 6.10
C ILE A 460 -24.33 13.58 6.70
N ARG A 461 -23.34 13.23 5.87
CA ARG A 461 -21.96 12.95 6.34
C ARG A 461 -21.29 14.21 6.89
N PHE A 462 -21.37 15.35 6.20
CA PHE A 462 -20.77 16.60 6.68
C PHE A 462 -21.44 17.11 7.96
N ASN A 463 -22.77 17.03 8.07
CA ASN A 463 -23.50 17.45 9.25
C ASN A 463 -23.08 16.62 10.48
N GLU A 464 -22.93 15.30 10.32
CA GLU A 464 -22.47 14.46 11.42
C GLU A 464 -21.01 14.75 11.81
N TYR A 465 -20.14 15.00 10.83
CA TYR A 465 -18.78 15.46 11.12
C TYR A 465 -18.79 16.68 12.07
N TYR A 466 -19.58 17.72 11.74
CA TYR A 466 -19.65 18.92 12.57
C TYR A 466 -20.32 18.66 13.92
N ALA A 467 -21.36 17.81 13.97
CA ALA A 467 -22.05 17.45 15.21
C ALA A 467 -21.14 16.73 16.21
N LYS A 468 -20.22 15.89 15.73
CA LYS A 468 -19.32 15.09 16.60
C LYS A 468 -17.94 15.72 16.80
N LYS A 469 -17.57 16.72 15.99
CA LYS A 469 -16.22 17.31 15.96
C LYS A 469 -15.71 17.68 17.36
N GLU A 470 -16.44 18.51 18.09
CA GLU A 470 -15.98 18.99 19.40
C GLU A 470 -15.85 17.85 20.41
N LEU A 471 -16.88 16.99 20.47
CA LEU A 471 -16.90 15.82 21.35
C LEU A 471 -15.71 14.90 21.11
N PHE A 472 -15.50 14.44 19.87
CA PHE A 472 -14.43 13.48 19.58
C PHE A 472 -13.04 14.09 19.67
N LEU A 473 -12.87 15.36 19.27
CA LEU A 473 -11.59 16.05 19.40
C LEU A 473 -11.24 16.40 20.85
N SER A 474 -12.20 16.44 21.77
CA SER A 474 -11.94 16.64 23.22
C SER A 474 -11.49 15.37 23.95
N LEU A 475 -11.56 14.20 23.30
CA LEU A 475 -11.07 12.95 23.90
C LEU A 475 -9.55 12.97 24.01
N ASP A 476 -9.05 12.69 25.21
CA ASP A 476 -7.62 12.65 25.51
C ASP A 476 -7.11 11.22 25.60
N LEU A 477 -5.90 10.99 25.09
CA LEU A 477 -5.21 9.71 25.27
C LEU A 477 -4.99 9.43 26.77
N PRO A 478 -5.08 8.16 27.20
CA PRO A 478 -4.79 7.81 28.59
C PRO A 478 -3.34 8.18 28.94
N ARG A 479 -3.14 8.75 30.13
CA ARG A 479 -1.83 9.12 30.66
C ARG A 479 -0.92 7.91 30.86
#